data_AF-A0AAW0GZN7-F1
#
_entry.id   AF-A0AAW0GZN7-F1
#
_cell.length_a   1.000
_cell.length_b   1.000
_cell.length_c   1.000
_cell.angle_alpha   90.00
_cell.angle_beta   90.00
_cell.angle_gamma   90.00
#
_symmetry.space_group_name_H-M   'P 1'
#
loop_
_entity.id
_entity.type
_entity.pdbx_description
1 polymer ?
#
loop_
_entity_poly.entity_id
_entity_poly.type
_entity_poly.pdbx_seq_one_letter_code
_entity_poly.pdbx_strand_id
1 'polypeptide(L)'
;MWQKWAPAAYAAGGALLAGAAAGAAYYKREELTASYTWATDHMKYVGTLWDEAALKRRVDTLFKIETSMGVLFRNFHTSLPANPPAFKDARTFIILPKPSSSYASHFLPAQNGLASDEISAHTGMFDAKTNDGYYELGLMTAQLLRDVIISIRTVREDVKPNETKGDAPKVRSASPKEDVEETAQTESLSTSEKGASEEESPLAEKSPRKYQHRSRKRW
;
A
#
# COMPACT_ATOMS: atom_id res chain seq x y z
N MET A 1 72.95 -27.24 -12.37
CA MET A 1 72.37 -27.10 -11.01
C MET A 1 71.22 -26.10 -11.08
N TRP A 2 69.95 -26.54 -10.94
CA TRP A 2 68.78 -25.63 -11.04
C TRP A 2 67.59 -26.12 -10.18
N GLN A 3 67.84 -26.48 -8.92
CA GLN A 3 66.80 -27.03 -8.01
C GLN A 3 66.56 -26.22 -6.72
N LYS A 4 67.14 -25.03 -6.57
CA LYS A 4 67.12 -24.31 -5.28
C LYS A 4 65.94 -23.34 -5.05
N TRP A 5 65.02 -23.16 -6.00
CA TRP A 5 63.95 -22.13 -5.90
C TRP A 5 62.52 -22.65 -6.02
N ALA A 6 62.29 -23.97 -5.99
CA ALA A 6 60.94 -24.52 -5.94
C ALA A 6 60.39 -24.44 -4.50
N PRO A 7 59.24 -23.79 -4.23
CA PRO A 7 58.63 -23.79 -2.90
C PRO A 7 58.17 -25.21 -2.53
N ALA A 8 58.54 -25.68 -1.35
CA ALA A 8 58.14 -26.98 -0.82
C ALA A 8 56.67 -26.97 -0.32
N ALA A 9 55.72 -26.72 -1.21
CA ALA A 9 54.31 -26.47 -0.90
C ALA A 9 53.36 -27.62 -1.30
N TYR A 10 53.88 -28.81 -1.61
CA TYR A 10 53.09 -29.91 -2.20
C TYR A 10 52.76 -31.09 -1.26
N ALA A 11 53.16 -31.04 0.02
CA ALA A 11 52.94 -32.14 0.97
C ALA A 11 51.77 -31.93 1.97
N ALA A 12 51.13 -30.76 1.99
CA ALA A 12 50.01 -30.45 2.90
C ALA A 12 48.93 -29.52 2.27
N GLY A 13 48.91 -29.36 0.94
CA GLY A 13 48.16 -28.30 0.25
C GLY A 13 46.75 -28.65 -0.25
N GLY A 14 46.39 -29.94 -0.38
CA GLY A 14 45.17 -30.36 -1.10
C GLY A 14 43.86 -29.90 -0.46
N ALA A 15 43.71 -30.09 0.86
CA ALA A 15 42.47 -29.75 1.56
C ALA A 15 42.22 -28.24 1.70
N LEU A 16 43.29 -27.45 1.91
CA LEU A 16 43.17 -25.99 2.05
C LEU A 16 42.84 -25.30 0.72
N LEU A 17 43.42 -25.74 -0.40
CA LEU A 17 43.09 -25.19 -1.72
C LEU A 17 41.68 -25.58 -2.16
N ALA A 18 41.24 -26.83 -1.92
CA ALA A 18 39.87 -27.26 -2.20
C ALA A 18 38.85 -26.52 -1.31
N GLY A 19 39.13 -26.37 -0.02
CA GLY A 19 38.29 -25.62 0.93
C GLY A 19 38.20 -24.13 0.61
N ALA A 20 39.32 -23.51 0.22
CA ALA A 20 39.33 -22.10 -0.22
C ALA A 20 38.57 -21.90 -1.53
N ALA A 21 38.73 -22.80 -2.52
CA ALA A 21 38.00 -22.72 -3.78
C ALA A 21 36.50 -22.96 -3.61
N ALA A 22 36.10 -23.98 -2.84
CA ALA A 22 34.70 -24.27 -2.54
C ALA A 22 34.06 -23.16 -1.68
N GLY A 23 34.76 -22.65 -0.67
CA GLY A 23 34.32 -21.52 0.14
C GLY A 23 34.16 -20.23 -0.67
N ALA A 24 35.11 -19.92 -1.55
CA ALA A 24 35.02 -18.77 -2.45
C ALA A 24 33.86 -18.92 -3.47
N ALA A 25 33.65 -20.11 -4.04
CA ALA A 25 32.52 -20.37 -4.93
C ALA A 25 31.17 -20.25 -4.19
N TYR A 26 31.09 -20.77 -2.96
CA TYR A 26 29.90 -20.65 -2.11
C TYR A 26 29.62 -19.19 -1.74
N TYR A 27 30.65 -18.41 -1.40
CA TYR A 27 30.51 -16.99 -1.09
C TYR A 27 30.08 -16.18 -2.33
N LYS A 28 30.68 -16.44 -3.50
CA LYS A 28 30.31 -15.78 -4.76
C LYS A 28 28.92 -16.16 -5.26
N ARG A 29 28.37 -17.33 -4.93
CA ARG A 29 26.99 -17.66 -5.31
C ARG A 29 25.98 -16.71 -4.65
N GLU A 30 26.28 -16.21 -3.43
CA GLU A 30 25.39 -15.31 -2.69
C GLU A 30 25.46 -13.91 -3.31
N GLU A 31 26.65 -13.45 -3.71
CA GLU A 31 26.87 -12.22 -4.48
C GLU A 31 26.17 -12.27 -5.86
N LEU A 32 26.28 -13.39 -6.59
CA LEU A 32 25.59 -13.60 -7.87
C LEU A 32 24.07 -13.70 -7.71
N THR A 33 23.57 -14.35 -6.65
CA THR A 33 22.13 -14.44 -6.37
C THR A 33 21.56 -13.08 -5.97
N ALA A 34 22.29 -12.31 -5.15
CA ALA A 34 21.88 -10.97 -4.75
C ALA A 34 21.85 -9.99 -5.92
N SER A 35 22.88 -9.99 -6.77
CA SER A 35 22.94 -9.13 -7.97
C SER A 35 21.89 -9.53 -9.02
N TYR A 36 21.63 -10.82 -9.22
CA TYR A 36 20.51 -11.28 -10.06
C TYR A 36 19.14 -10.87 -9.48
N THR A 37 18.93 -11.05 -8.17
CA THR A 37 17.69 -10.63 -7.50
C THR A 37 17.45 -9.14 -7.69
N TRP A 38 18.45 -8.31 -7.38
CA TRP A 38 18.41 -6.85 -7.61
C TRP A 38 18.08 -6.50 -9.07
N ALA A 39 18.74 -7.14 -10.05
CA ALA A 39 18.49 -6.88 -11.46
C ALA A 39 17.08 -7.27 -11.88
N THR A 40 16.56 -8.43 -11.43
CA THR A 40 15.19 -8.84 -11.72
C THR A 40 14.14 -7.95 -11.07
N ASP A 41 14.37 -7.49 -9.83
CA ASP A 41 13.45 -6.57 -9.14
C ASP A 41 13.49 -5.17 -9.75
N HIS A 42 14.66 -4.70 -10.19
CA HIS A 42 14.79 -3.47 -10.97
C HIS A 42 14.03 -3.57 -12.31
N MET A 43 14.16 -4.69 -13.03
CA MET A 43 13.42 -4.92 -14.28
C MET A 43 11.90 -5.06 -14.07
N LYS A 44 11.46 -5.67 -12.96
CA LYS A 44 10.02 -5.67 -12.57
C LYS A 44 9.54 -4.24 -12.34
N TYR A 45 10.27 -3.46 -11.55
CA TYR A 45 9.94 -2.06 -11.26
C TYR A 45 9.83 -1.22 -12.55
N VAL A 46 10.85 -1.25 -13.41
CA VAL A 46 10.84 -0.56 -14.71
C VAL A 46 9.71 -1.06 -15.61
N GLY A 47 9.44 -2.37 -15.63
CA GLY A 47 8.31 -2.96 -16.34
C GLY A 47 6.95 -2.40 -15.90
N THR A 48 6.75 -2.18 -14.59
CA THR A 48 5.50 -1.57 -14.07
C THR A 48 5.33 -0.08 -14.40
N LEU A 49 6.39 0.61 -14.81
CA LEU A 49 6.33 1.98 -15.34
C LEU A 49 6.01 2.01 -16.84
N TRP A 50 6.44 0.98 -17.59
CA TRP A 50 6.25 0.91 -19.05
C TRP A 50 4.86 0.42 -19.47
N ASP A 51 4.15 -0.33 -18.62
CA ASP A 51 2.76 -0.77 -18.88
C ASP A 51 1.74 0.37 -18.70
N GLU A 52 1.72 1.30 -19.66
CA GLU A 52 0.81 2.45 -19.70
C GLU A 52 -0.68 2.03 -19.60
N ALA A 53 -1.03 0.83 -20.09
CA ALA A 53 -2.40 0.31 -20.01
C ALA A 53 -2.77 -0.09 -18.58
N ALA A 54 -1.87 -0.74 -17.83
CA ALA A 54 -2.06 -1.02 -16.41
C ALA A 54 -1.98 0.25 -15.54
N LEU A 55 -1.20 1.27 -15.91
CA LEU A 55 -1.28 2.59 -15.25
C LEU A 55 -2.68 3.19 -15.41
N LYS A 56 -3.19 3.30 -16.64
CA LYS A 56 -4.54 3.86 -16.92
C LYS A 56 -5.64 3.11 -16.17
N ARG A 57 -5.66 1.77 -16.22
CA ARG A 57 -6.65 0.96 -15.50
C ARG A 57 -6.64 1.18 -13.98
N ARG A 58 -5.46 1.36 -13.37
CA ARG A 58 -5.34 1.68 -11.93
C ARG A 58 -5.97 3.05 -11.62
N VAL A 59 -5.67 4.04 -12.45
CA VAL A 59 -6.21 5.40 -12.36
C VAL A 59 -7.74 5.40 -12.55
N ASP A 60 -8.28 4.72 -13.56
CA ASP A 60 -9.72 4.55 -13.77
C ASP A 60 -10.42 3.86 -12.58
N THR A 61 -9.73 2.93 -11.91
CA THR A 61 -10.27 2.21 -10.74
C THR A 61 -10.39 3.13 -9.53
N LEU A 62 -9.47 4.07 -9.32
CA LEU A 62 -9.56 5.08 -8.26
C LEU A 62 -10.78 5.99 -8.45
N PHE A 63 -11.11 6.39 -9.68
CA PHE A 63 -12.30 7.23 -9.93
C PHE A 63 -13.62 6.47 -9.78
N LYS A 64 -13.64 5.17 -10.09
CA LYS A 64 -14.79 4.31 -9.76
C LYS A 64 -14.97 4.19 -8.25
N ILE A 65 -13.89 4.12 -7.47
CA ILE A 65 -13.90 4.11 -6.01
C ILE A 65 -14.42 5.46 -5.46
N GLU A 66 -13.93 6.59 -5.96
CA GLU A 66 -14.39 7.92 -5.57
C GLU A 66 -15.89 8.09 -5.83
N THR A 67 -16.36 7.68 -7.02
CA THR A 67 -17.77 7.80 -7.41
C THR A 67 -18.69 6.84 -6.65
N SER A 68 -18.25 5.60 -6.39
CA SER A 68 -19.13 4.57 -5.80
C SER A 68 -19.07 4.47 -4.27
N MET A 69 -17.97 4.90 -3.65
CA MET A 69 -17.77 4.83 -2.19
C MET A 69 -17.54 6.21 -1.53
N GLY A 70 -17.53 7.30 -2.29
CA GLY A 70 -17.39 8.66 -1.77
C GLY A 70 -15.98 8.99 -1.23
N VAL A 71 -14.96 8.23 -1.63
CA VAL A 71 -13.57 8.43 -1.20
C VAL A 71 -12.91 9.47 -2.09
N LEU A 72 -12.79 10.72 -1.61
CA LEU A 72 -12.12 11.80 -2.36
C LEU A 72 -10.69 11.38 -2.77
N PHE A 73 -10.38 11.53 -4.06
CA PHE A 73 -9.04 11.36 -4.59
C PHE A 73 -8.50 12.67 -5.16
N ARG A 74 -7.31 13.10 -4.74
CA ARG A 74 -6.56 14.20 -5.36
C ARG A 74 -5.07 13.87 -5.37
N ASN A 75 -4.41 14.20 -6.48
CA ASN A 75 -2.98 14.02 -6.67
C ASN A 75 -2.31 15.39 -6.77
N PHE A 76 -1.60 15.80 -5.72
CA PHE A 76 -0.74 16.97 -5.79
C PHE A 76 0.57 16.59 -6.50
N HIS A 77 0.97 17.38 -7.49
CA HIS A 77 2.21 17.21 -8.22
C HIS A 77 3.01 18.50 -8.22
N THR A 78 4.34 18.41 -8.16
CA THR A 78 5.18 19.60 -8.22
C THR A 78 5.26 20.15 -9.63
N SER A 79 5.08 21.47 -9.73
CA SER A 79 5.22 22.29 -10.93
C SER A 79 6.34 23.28 -10.69
N LEU A 80 7.42 23.17 -11.48
CA LEU A 80 8.47 24.18 -11.51
C LEU A 80 8.08 25.24 -12.53
N PRO A 81 8.14 26.54 -12.21
CA PRO A 81 7.85 27.61 -13.16
C PRO A 81 8.86 27.61 -14.32
N ALA A 82 8.45 28.21 -15.44
CA ALA A 82 9.35 28.47 -16.55
C ALA A 82 10.51 29.38 -16.09
N ASN A 83 11.73 29.08 -16.56
CA ASN A 83 12.95 29.84 -16.25
C ASN A 83 13.79 30.05 -17.52
N PRO A 84 13.43 31.03 -18.37
CA PRO A 84 14.19 31.35 -19.58
C PRO A 84 15.59 31.90 -19.25
N PRO A 85 16.63 31.57 -20.03
CA PRO A 85 16.59 30.87 -21.31
C PRO A 85 16.62 29.33 -21.20
N ALA A 86 16.87 28.77 -20.01
CA ALA A 86 17.08 27.33 -19.83
C ALA A 86 15.80 26.51 -20.07
N PHE A 87 14.68 26.98 -19.53
CA PHE A 87 13.38 26.29 -19.60
C PHE A 87 12.28 27.29 -19.99
N LYS A 88 11.69 27.10 -21.18
CA LYS A 88 10.65 28.00 -21.70
C LYS A 88 9.27 27.76 -21.09
N ASP A 89 9.01 26.52 -20.72
CA ASP A 89 7.72 26.03 -20.21
C ASP A 89 7.86 25.56 -18.76
N ALA A 90 6.72 25.46 -18.06
CA ALA A 90 6.68 24.84 -16.74
C ALA A 90 6.98 23.34 -16.80
N ARG A 91 7.59 22.79 -15.75
CA ARG A 91 8.11 21.41 -15.73
C ARG A 91 7.54 20.60 -14.58
N THR A 92 7.30 19.31 -14.79
CA THR A 92 6.71 18.40 -13.81
C THR A 92 7.47 17.08 -13.77
N PHE A 93 7.58 16.47 -12.58
CA PHE A 93 8.20 15.15 -12.44
C PHE A 93 7.36 14.00 -13.01
N ILE A 94 6.03 14.13 -12.90
CA ILE A 94 5.09 13.13 -13.40
C ILE A 94 4.61 13.45 -14.81
N ILE A 95 4.24 12.42 -15.55
CA ILE A 95 3.47 12.55 -16.79
C ILE A 95 2.02 12.86 -16.41
N LEU A 96 1.55 14.05 -16.74
CA LEU A 96 0.17 14.46 -16.48
C LEU A 96 -0.83 13.75 -17.42
N PRO A 97 -2.07 13.51 -16.97
CA PRO A 97 -3.16 13.14 -17.85
C PRO A 97 -3.34 14.13 -19.01
N LYS A 98 -3.88 13.64 -20.14
CA LYS A 98 -4.33 14.54 -21.22
C LYS A 98 -5.38 15.51 -20.67
N PRO A 99 -5.32 16.82 -20.98
CA PRO A 99 -6.31 17.79 -20.48
C PRO A 99 -7.76 17.48 -20.81
N SER A 100 -8.01 16.70 -21.88
CA SER A 100 -9.34 16.23 -22.28
C SER A 100 -9.85 15.00 -21.51
N SER A 101 -9.08 14.48 -20.55
CA SER A 101 -9.50 13.34 -19.72
C SER A 101 -10.36 13.81 -18.55
N SER A 102 -11.38 13.03 -18.18
CA SER A 102 -12.28 13.31 -17.05
C SER A 102 -11.55 13.45 -15.71
N TYR A 103 -10.34 12.92 -15.63
CA TYR A 103 -9.51 12.89 -14.42
C TYR A 103 -8.42 13.96 -14.36
N ALA A 104 -8.22 14.79 -15.40
CA ALA A 104 -7.24 15.88 -15.37
C ALA A 104 -7.47 16.84 -14.19
N SER A 105 -8.73 17.10 -13.82
CA SER A 105 -9.15 17.95 -12.68
C SER A 105 -8.74 17.44 -11.29
N HIS A 106 -8.28 16.19 -11.18
CA HIS A 106 -7.85 15.59 -9.91
C HIS A 106 -6.34 15.73 -9.68
N PHE A 107 -5.60 16.17 -10.70
CA PHE A 107 -4.16 16.43 -10.63
C PHE A 107 -3.93 17.93 -10.36
N LEU A 108 -3.63 18.26 -9.12
CA LEU A 108 -3.51 19.64 -8.64
C LEU A 108 -2.04 20.08 -8.65
N PRO A 109 -1.69 21.21 -9.30
CA PRO A 109 -0.31 21.70 -9.31
C PRO A 109 0.05 22.32 -7.96
N ALA A 110 1.18 21.91 -7.41
CA ALA A 110 1.85 22.54 -6.29
C ALA A 110 3.10 23.25 -6.83
N GLN A 111 3.12 24.58 -6.82
CA GLN A 111 4.26 25.33 -7.33
C GLN A 111 5.49 25.14 -6.43
N ASN A 112 6.65 24.93 -7.04
CA ASN A 112 7.94 24.93 -6.35
C ASN A 112 8.96 25.68 -7.22
N GLY A 113 9.29 26.91 -6.83
CA GLY A 113 10.30 27.76 -7.47
C GLY A 113 11.71 27.61 -6.88
N LEU A 114 11.87 26.93 -5.74
CA LEU A 114 13.16 26.73 -5.07
C LEU A 114 13.95 25.54 -5.61
N ALA A 115 13.27 24.52 -6.14
CA ALA A 115 13.92 23.31 -6.63
C ALA A 115 14.66 23.53 -7.97
N SER A 116 15.86 22.96 -8.09
CA SER A 116 16.68 22.97 -9.31
C SER A 116 16.05 22.19 -10.47
N ASP A 117 15.43 21.06 -10.13
CA ASP A 117 15.00 20.03 -11.05
C ASP A 117 13.77 19.29 -10.52
N GLU A 118 13.13 18.55 -11.41
CA GLU A 118 11.88 17.85 -11.19
C GLU A 118 11.99 16.76 -10.11
N ILE A 119 13.14 16.09 -10.02
CA ILE A 119 13.39 15.01 -9.04
C ILE A 119 13.51 15.62 -7.64
N SER A 120 14.33 16.67 -7.50
CA SER A 120 14.49 17.43 -6.25
C SER A 120 13.17 18.07 -5.81
N ALA A 121 12.39 18.62 -6.75
CA ALA A 121 11.08 19.17 -6.44
C ALA A 121 10.11 18.11 -5.91
N HIS A 122 10.01 16.96 -6.58
CA HIS A 122 9.10 15.88 -6.18
C HIS A 122 9.50 15.25 -4.83
N THR A 123 10.78 14.91 -4.66
CA THR A 123 11.28 14.27 -3.43
C THR A 123 11.32 15.23 -2.24
N GLY A 124 11.55 16.52 -2.49
CA GLY A 124 11.54 17.60 -1.49
C GLY A 124 10.18 18.29 -1.29
N MET A 125 9.08 17.81 -1.90
CA MET A 125 7.80 18.55 -1.90
C MET A 125 7.17 18.75 -0.52
N PHE A 126 7.57 17.95 0.47
CA PHE A 126 7.07 18.00 1.86
C PHE A 126 8.09 18.58 2.86
N ASP A 127 9.16 19.26 2.41
CA ASP A 127 10.05 20.05 3.27
C ASP A 127 9.94 21.54 2.92
N ALA A 128 9.57 22.36 3.90
CA ALA A 128 9.45 23.81 3.80
C ALA A 128 10.76 24.52 3.40
N LYS A 129 11.92 23.86 3.55
CA LYS A 129 13.22 24.38 3.12
C LYS A 129 13.47 24.23 1.62
N THR A 130 12.82 23.27 0.97
CA THR A 130 13.02 22.92 -0.44
C THR A 130 11.77 23.14 -1.30
N ASN A 131 10.70 23.67 -0.71
CA ASN A 131 9.44 23.97 -1.39
C ASN A 131 8.82 25.26 -0.81
N ASP A 132 8.86 26.35 -1.58
CA ASP A 132 8.20 27.62 -1.30
C ASP A 132 6.66 27.49 -1.29
N GLY A 133 6.11 26.55 -2.05
CA GLY A 133 4.69 26.18 -2.02
C GLY A 133 4.27 25.27 -0.85
N TYR A 134 5.15 24.93 0.10
CA TYR A 134 4.87 23.96 1.17
C TYR A 134 3.63 24.29 2.01
N TYR A 135 3.48 25.55 2.44
CA TYR A 135 2.33 25.97 3.24
C TYR A 135 1.03 26.03 2.43
N GLU A 136 1.11 26.39 1.15
CA GLU A 136 -0.03 26.41 0.24
C GLU A 136 -0.54 24.99 -0.05
N LEU A 137 0.38 24.03 -0.24
CA LEU A 137 0.07 22.60 -0.35
C LEU A 137 -0.69 22.08 0.89
N GLY A 138 -0.25 22.48 2.09
CA GLY A 138 -0.93 22.16 3.35
C GLY A 138 -2.31 22.82 3.46
N LEU A 139 -2.42 24.10 3.08
CA LEU A 139 -3.67 24.87 3.10
C LEU A 139 -4.71 24.29 2.13
N MET A 140 -4.32 24.01 0.89
CA MET A 140 -5.16 23.35 -0.12
C MET A 140 -5.64 21.97 0.36
N THR A 141 -4.76 21.19 0.99
CA THR A 141 -5.14 19.89 1.59
C THR A 141 -6.19 20.06 2.70
N ALA A 142 -6.02 21.06 3.57
CA ALA A 142 -6.99 21.35 4.64
C ALA A 142 -8.35 21.83 4.08
N GLN A 143 -8.35 22.61 2.99
CA GLN A 143 -9.58 23.03 2.31
C GLN A 143 -10.35 21.83 1.72
N LEU A 144 -9.66 20.93 1.00
CA LEU A 144 -10.26 19.71 0.46
C LEU A 144 -10.88 18.83 1.56
N LEU A 145 -10.18 18.66 2.69
CA LEU A 145 -10.69 17.89 3.84
C LEU A 145 -11.92 18.55 4.47
N ARG A 146 -11.90 19.89 4.62
CA ARG A 146 -13.07 20.66 5.09
C ARG A 146 -14.28 20.42 4.19
N ASP A 147 -14.10 20.50 2.87
CA ASP A 147 -15.20 20.40 1.91
C ASP A 147 -15.82 18.99 1.89
N VAL A 148 -15.00 17.94 2.08
CA VAL A 148 -15.48 16.57 2.30
C VAL A 148 -16.23 16.42 3.63
N ILE A 149 -15.75 17.04 4.71
CA ILE A 149 -16.45 16.99 6.01
C ILE A 149 -17.81 17.71 5.93
N ILE A 150 -17.89 18.81 5.18
CA ILE A 150 -19.15 19.53 4.93
C ILE A 150 -20.10 18.67 4.10
N SER A 151 -19.65 18.06 3.00
CA SER A 151 -20.52 17.22 2.16
C SER A 151 -21.05 15.98 2.90
N ILE A 152 -20.23 15.35 3.75
CA ILE A 152 -20.68 14.24 4.62
C ILE A 152 -21.73 14.70 5.65
N ARG A 153 -21.65 15.95 6.14
CA ARG A 153 -22.63 16.51 7.09
C ARG A 153 -23.96 16.86 6.42
N THR A 154 -23.93 17.56 5.28
CA THR A 154 -25.16 17.96 4.58
C THR A 154 -25.97 16.74 4.14
N VAL A 155 -25.30 15.73 3.54
CA VAL A 155 -25.95 14.45 3.15
C VAL A 155 -26.59 13.72 4.34
N ARG A 156 -26.07 13.88 5.56
CA ARG A 156 -26.69 13.31 6.78
C ARG A 156 -27.87 14.11 7.32
N GLU A 157 -27.94 15.40 7.00
CA GLU A 157 -29.03 16.27 7.46
C GLU A 157 -30.27 16.13 6.57
N ASP A 158 -30.08 15.99 5.24
CA ASP A 158 -31.15 15.74 4.27
C ASP A 158 -31.84 14.37 4.46
N VAL A 159 -31.18 13.41 5.11
CA VAL A 159 -31.66 12.03 5.34
C VAL A 159 -32.42 11.88 6.67
N LYS A 160 -32.61 12.95 7.45
CA LYS A 160 -33.50 12.92 8.62
C LYS A 160 -34.94 12.64 8.16
N PRO A 161 -35.62 11.57 8.64
CA PRO A 161 -37.00 11.33 8.29
C PRO A 161 -37.83 12.52 8.75
N ASN A 162 -38.58 13.11 7.82
CA ASN A 162 -39.53 14.15 8.15
C ASN A 162 -40.61 13.51 9.04
N GLU A 163 -40.61 13.81 10.35
CA GLU A 163 -41.63 13.32 11.28
C GLU A 163 -42.98 13.96 10.93
N THR A 164 -43.70 13.34 9.99
CA THR A 164 -45.13 13.57 9.81
C THR A 164 -45.82 13.29 11.14
N LYS A 165 -46.22 14.36 11.84
CA LYS A 165 -47.19 14.32 12.92
C LYS A 165 -48.51 13.73 12.39
N GLY A 166 -48.62 12.40 12.46
CA GLY A 166 -49.89 11.72 12.30
C GLY A 166 -50.72 11.92 13.57
N ASP A 167 -51.85 12.60 13.46
CA ASP A 167 -52.86 12.63 14.53
C ASP A 167 -53.32 11.21 14.85
N ALA A 168 -53.19 10.82 16.12
CA ALA A 168 -53.62 9.52 16.61
C ALA A 168 -54.99 9.64 17.33
N PRO A 169 -56.10 9.12 16.77
CA PRO A 169 -57.33 8.97 17.52
C PRO A 169 -57.16 7.83 18.54
N LYS A 170 -57.27 8.19 19.82
CA LYS A 170 -57.25 7.26 20.97
C LYS A 170 -58.64 6.63 21.16
N VAL A 171 -58.71 5.56 21.98
CA VAL A 171 -59.94 4.94 22.58
C VAL A 171 -60.57 3.85 21.66
N ARG A 172 -60.93 2.63 22.10
CA ARG A 172 -61.06 2.00 23.46
C ARG A 172 -60.73 0.49 23.41
N SER A 173 -60.48 -0.11 24.58
CA SER A 173 -60.20 -1.54 24.80
C SER A 173 -61.45 -2.44 24.84
N ALA A 174 -61.38 -3.65 24.27
CA ALA A 174 -62.14 -4.83 24.71
C ALA A 174 -61.50 -6.13 24.17
N SER A 175 -61.20 -7.08 25.06
CA SER A 175 -61.02 -8.50 24.73
C SER A 175 -62.30 -9.25 25.10
N PRO A 176 -62.67 -10.35 24.43
CA PRO A 176 -62.47 -11.65 25.12
C PRO A 176 -62.21 -12.88 24.22
N LYS A 177 -61.49 -13.86 24.82
CA LYS A 177 -61.65 -15.34 24.75
C LYS A 177 -61.79 -16.03 23.37
N GLU A 178 -60.78 -16.80 22.97
CA GLU A 178 -60.63 -18.26 23.20
C GLU A 178 -61.52 -19.10 22.27
N ASP A 179 -60.89 -19.84 21.36
CA ASP A 179 -61.22 -21.25 21.10
C ASP A 179 -59.98 -21.96 20.55
N VAL A 180 -59.88 -23.26 20.85
CA VAL A 180 -58.71 -24.12 20.60
C VAL A 180 -59.00 -25.03 19.41
N GLU A 181 -58.07 -25.16 18.47
CA GLU A 181 -57.99 -26.37 17.66
C GLU A 181 -56.54 -26.80 17.41
N GLU A 182 -56.29 -28.08 17.67
CA GLU A 182 -55.01 -28.74 17.71
C GLU A 182 -54.86 -29.62 16.47
N THR A 183 -53.84 -29.40 15.65
CA THR A 183 -53.41 -30.40 14.66
C THR A 183 -51.89 -30.53 14.68
N ALA A 184 -51.42 -31.58 15.34
CA ALA A 184 -50.03 -31.99 15.28
C ALA A 184 -49.74 -32.74 13.98
N GLN A 185 -48.64 -32.39 13.30
CA GLN A 185 -47.83 -33.39 12.62
C GLN A 185 -46.35 -33.21 12.98
N THR A 186 -45.82 -34.28 13.56
CA THR A 186 -44.43 -34.47 13.92
C THR A 186 -43.59 -34.84 12.71
N GLU A 187 -42.39 -34.28 12.57
CA GLU A 187 -41.27 -35.06 12.06
C GLU A 187 -39.95 -34.66 12.75
N SER A 188 -39.20 -35.69 13.13
CA SER A 188 -37.91 -35.66 13.83
C SER A 188 -36.76 -35.84 12.80
N LEU A 189 -35.45 -35.84 13.08
CA LEU A 189 -34.65 -35.98 14.31
C LEU A 189 -33.20 -35.45 14.06
N SER A 190 -32.45 -35.19 15.14
CA SER A 190 -30.97 -35.09 15.33
C SER A 190 -30.00 -35.25 14.12
N THR A 191 -28.99 -34.40 13.89
CA THR A 191 -27.77 -34.08 14.70
C THR A 191 -26.64 -35.15 14.67
N SER A 192 -25.38 -34.66 14.46
CA SER A 192 -24.02 -35.23 14.73
C SER A 192 -23.16 -35.24 13.46
N GLU A 193 -21.98 -34.58 13.35
CA GLU A 193 -20.72 -34.59 14.14
C GLU A 193 -19.85 -35.86 14.05
N LYS A 194 -18.53 -35.63 13.87
CA LYS A 194 -17.34 -36.53 13.98
C LYS A 194 -17.16 -37.57 12.85
N GLY A 195 -15.95 -38.03 12.49
CA GLY A 195 -14.56 -37.73 12.88
C GLY A 195 -13.59 -38.52 11.96
N ALA A 196 -12.39 -38.01 11.61
CA ALA A 196 -11.09 -38.25 12.28
C ALA A 196 -10.27 -39.47 11.76
N SER A 197 -9.04 -39.21 11.27
CA SER A 197 -7.79 -40.02 11.24
C SER A 197 -6.88 -39.39 10.15
N GLU A 198 -5.68 -38.86 10.42
CA GLU A 198 -4.45 -39.41 11.04
C GLU A 198 -3.59 -40.24 10.07
N GLU A 199 -2.46 -39.65 9.65
CA GLU A 199 -1.19 -40.36 9.49
C GLU A 199 -0.04 -39.40 9.90
N GLU A 200 0.71 -39.74 10.94
CA GLU A 200 1.86 -38.99 11.48
C GLU A 200 3.04 -39.96 11.63
N SER A 201 4.29 -39.48 11.45
CA SER A 201 5.56 -39.95 12.09
C SER A 201 6.79 -39.63 11.21
N PRO A 202 8.01 -39.34 11.76
CA PRO A 202 8.28 -38.61 13.00
C PRO A 202 9.51 -37.64 12.96
N LEU A 203 9.62 -36.83 14.02
CA LEU A 203 10.84 -36.29 14.67
C LEU A 203 11.97 -35.59 13.87
N ALA A 204 12.21 -34.31 14.21
CA ALA A 204 13.52 -33.87 14.72
C ALA A 204 13.44 -32.55 15.52
N GLU A 205 13.95 -32.57 16.75
CA GLU A 205 14.18 -31.37 17.57
C GLU A 205 15.67 -30.95 17.51
N LYS A 206 16.20 -29.91 18.17
CA LYS A 206 15.70 -29.03 19.26
C LYS A 206 16.52 -27.72 19.26
N SER A 207 15.91 -26.54 19.50
CA SER A 207 16.47 -25.47 20.37
C SER A 207 15.70 -24.13 20.29
N PRO A 208 15.42 -23.43 21.41
CA PRO A 208 14.59 -22.21 21.44
C PRO A 208 15.35 -20.91 21.12
N ARG A 209 14.70 -20.00 20.38
CA ARG A 209 15.18 -18.62 20.17
C ARG A 209 15.12 -17.82 21.49
N LYS A 210 16.26 -17.30 21.95
CA LYS A 210 16.34 -16.41 23.12
C LYS A 210 15.65 -15.07 22.83
N TYR A 211 14.54 -14.80 23.51
CA TYR A 211 13.91 -13.48 23.55
C TYR A 211 14.81 -12.52 24.35
N GLN A 212 15.42 -11.53 23.70
CA GLN A 212 16.16 -10.48 24.41
C GLN A 212 15.22 -9.37 24.87
N HIS A 213 15.11 -9.21 26.18
CA HIS A 213 14.35 -8.13 26.82
C HIS A 213 15.08 -6.79 26.61
N ARG A 214 14.62 -5.96 25.67
CA ARG A 214 15.20 -4.63 25.44
C ARG A 214 14.76 -3.67 26.55
N SER A 215 15.62 -3.50 27.55
CA SER A 215 15.39 -2.59 28.67
C SER A 215 15.19 -1.14 28.20
N ARG A 216 14.06 -0.54 28.58
CA ARG A 216 13.78 0.89 28.37
C ARG A 216 14.61 1.70 29.37
N LYS A 217 15.69 2.34 28.90
CA LYS A 217 16.29 3.47 29.62
C LYS A 217 15.34 4.66 29.54
N ARG A 218 14.98 5.22 30.70
CA ARG A 218 14.29 6.51 30.81
C ARG A 218 15.26 7.63 30.46
N TRP A 219 14.74 8.60 29.72
CA TRP A 219 15.13 10.00 29.68
C TRP A 219 13.82 10.80 29.82
#